data_AF-E2IFQ6-F1
#
_entry.id   AF-E2IFQ6-F1
#
_cell.length_a   1.000
_cell.length_b   1.000
_cell.length_c   1.000
_cell.angle_alpha   90.00
_cell.angle_beta   90.00
_cell.angle_gamma   90.00
#
_symmetry.space_group_name_H-M   'P 1'
#
loop_
_entity.id
_entity.type
_entity.pdbx_description
1 polymer ?
#
loop_
_entity_poly.entity_id
_entity_poly.type
_entity_poly.pdbx_seq_one_letter_code
_entity_poly.pdbx_strand_id
1 'polypeptide(L)'
;VDPRIIAAMVNALPSDSAPILELGAGDGAVTWALLQADRAVTAVELDSNRVAALRRRHPRAMVVAGDMLDIRLESNHHVVSNVPFGITTPLLRHLLPQQHWQSAVLLV
;
A
#
# COMPACT_ATOMS: atom_id res chain seq x y z
N VAL A 1 8.12 -3.23 10.86
CA VAL A 1 8.23 -4.42 9.98
C VAL A 1 9.71 -4.69 9.74
N ASP A 2 10.15 -5.95 9.80
CA ASP A 2 11.55 -6.34 9.54
C ASP A 2 11.96 -6.00 8.09
N PRO A 3 13.13 -5.39 7.84
CA PRO A 3 13.60 -5.06 6.48
C PRO A 3 13.60 -6.24 5.50
N ARG A 4 13.82 -7.46 5.99
CA ARG A 4 13.79 -8.69 5.17
C ARG A 4 12.39 -9.00 4.68
N ILE A 5 11.37 -8.77 5.51
CA ILE A 5 9.97 -8.94 5.12
C ILE A 5 9.59 -7.87 4.10
N ILE A 6 10.03 -6.61 4.30
CA ILE A 6 9.80 -5.53 3.33
C ILE A 6 10.40 -5.90 1.98
N ALA A 7 11.65 -6.37 1.95
CA ALA A 7 12.31 -6.81 0.72
C ALA A 7 11.55 -7.97 0.05
N ALA A 8 11.06 -8.94 0.83
CA ALA A 8 10.26 -10.04 0.31
C ALA A 8 8.93 -9.55 -0.30
N MET A 9 8.26 -8.57 0.35
CA MET A 9 7.04 -7.97 -0.18
C MET A 9 7.28 -7.26 -1.52
N VAL A 10 8.37 -6.47 -1.61
CA VAL A 10 8.74 -5.78 -2.85
C VAL A 10 9.09 -6.77 -3.96
N ASN A 11 9.82 -7.84 -3.65
CA ASN A 11 10.22 -8.86 -4.62
C ASN A 11 9.07 -9.75 -5.10
N ALA A 12 7.99 -9.86 -4.31
CA ALA A 12 6.79 -10.61 -4.70
C ALA A 12 5.91 -9.86 -5.71
N LEU A 13 6.12 -8.54 -5.86
CA LEU A 13 5.38 -7.75 -6.83
C LEU A 13 5.88 -8.01 -8.26
N PRO A 14 4.97 -8.04 -9.26
CA PRO A 14 5.36 -8.05 -10.66
C PRO A 14 6.25 -6.85 -11.01
N SER A 15 7.20 -7.06 -11.91
CA SER A 15 8.15 -6.06 -12.39
C SER A 15 7.60 -5.13 -13.49
N ASP A 16 6.29 -5.16 -13.73
CA ASP A 16 5.63 -4.24 -14.66
C ASP A 16 5.57 -2.81 -14.12
N SER A 17 5.08 -1.89 -14.97
CA SER A 17 4.95 -0.47 -14.64
C SER A 17 3.62 -0.10 -13.97
N ALA A 18 2.81 -1.07 -13.55
CA ALA A 18 1.54 -0.74 -12.92
C ALA A 18 1.79 -0.06 -11.55
N PRO A 19 1.00 0.98 -11.22
CA PRO A 19 1.14 1.72 -9.98
C PRO A 19 0.82 0.82 -8.77
N ILE A 20 1.47 1.14 -7.65
CA ILE A 20 1.28 0.45 -6.38
C ILE A 20 0.32 1.25 -5.50
N LEU A 21 -0.70 0.58 -4.99
CA LEU A 21 -1.53 1.07 -3.90
C LEU A 21 -1.09 0.41 -2.60
N GLU A 22 -0.50 1.19 -1.70
CA GLU A 22 -0.15 0.75 -0.35
C GLU A 22 -1.28 1.10 0.62
N LEU A 23 -1.94 0.09 1.18
CA LEU A 23 -3.01 0.24 2.16
C LEU A 23 -2.45 0.11 3.58
N GLY A 24 -2.66 1.15 4.39
CA GLY A 24 -2.14 1.19 5.77
C GLY A 24 -0.64 1.44 5.80
N ALA A 25 -0.18 2.54 5.17
CA ALA A 25 1.23 2.85 5.01
C ALA A 25 2.01 3.07 6.32
N GLY A 26 1.32 3.40 7.42
CA GLY A 26 1.92 3.57 8.74
C GLY A 26 3.00 4.66 8.76
N ASP A 27 4.21 4.32 9.16
CA ASP A 27 5.36 5.24 9.14
C ASP A 27 6.06 5.37 7.78
N GLY A 28 5.64 4.58 6.78
CA GLY A 28 6.17 4.62 5.41
C GLY A 28 7.35 3.68 5.16
N ALA A 29 7.53 2.65 5.98
CA ALA A 29 8.66 1.71 5.82
C ALA A 29 8.59 0.94 4.49
N VAL A 30 7.40 0.46 4.12
CA VAL A 30 7.17 -0.22 2.83
C VAL A 30 7.09 0.82 1.70
N THR A 31 6.41 1.95 1.90
CA THR A 31 6.43 3.10 0.98
C THR A 31 7.83 3.45 0.51
N TRP A 32 8.77 3.59 1.44
CA TRP A 32 10.15 3.95 1.14
C TRP A 32 10.81 2.89 0.25
N ALA A 33 10.69 1.61 0.58
CA ALA A 33 11.29 0.54 -0.20
C ALA A 33 10.72 0.46 -1.63
N LEU A 34 9.40 0.67 -1.80
CA LEU A 34 8.76 0.72 -3.11
C LEU A 34 9.25 1.92 -3.94
N LEU A 35 9.41 3.09 -3.32
CA LEU A 35 9.97 4.28 -3.99
C LEU A 35 11.45 4.12 -4.36
N GLN A 36 12.22 3.34 -3.60
CA GLN A 36 13.61 3.00 -3.95
C GLN A 36 13.69 2.03 -5.13
N ALA A 37 12.65 1.22 -5.34
CA ALA A 37 12.49 0.38 -6.53
C ALA A 37 11.85 1.12 -7.73
N ASP A 38 11.83 2.46 -7.69
CA ASP A 38 11.30 3.35 -8.72
C ASP A 38 9.82 3.08 -9.10
N ARG A 39 9.03 2.60 -8.13
CA ARG A 39 7.60 2.38 -8.31
C ARG A 39 6.82 3.68 -8.10
N ALA A 40 5.76 3.86 -8.90
CA ALA A 40 4.74 4.87 -8.61
C ALA A 40 3.87 4.37 -7.44
N VAL A 41 3.84 5.11 -6.33
CA VAL A 41 3.18 4.67 -5.09
C VAL A 41 2.08 5.66 -4.67
N THR A 42 0.91 5.11 -4.42
CA THR A 42 -0.18 5.74 -3.68
C THR A 42 -0.24 5.12 -2.29
N ALA A 43 0.06 5.90 -1.25
CA ALA A 43 0.02 5.47 0.14
C ALA A 43 -1.28 5.95 0.80
N VAL A 44 -2.09 5.01 1.31
CA VAL A 44 -3.31 5.26 2.06
C VAL A 44 -3.04 5.10 3.54
N GLU A 45 -3.39 6.11 4.33
CA GLU A 45 -3.25 6.09 5.79
C GLU A 45 -4.42 6.81 6.47
N LEU A 46 -4.88 6.26 7.59
CA LEU A 46 -6.01 6.76 8.35
C LEU A 46 -5.58 7.82 9.37
N ASP A 47 -4.42 7.64 10.02
CA ASP A 47 -3.91 8.57 11.02
C ASP A 47 -3.38 9.86 10.37
N SER A 48 -3.99 10.99 10.69
CA SER A 48 -3.68 12.28 10.09
C SER A 48 -2.25 12.79 10.40
N ASN A 49 -1.67 12.41 11.54
CA ASN A 49 -0.29 12.76 11.87
C ASN A 49 0.69 11.97 11.01
N ARG A 50 0.42 10.68 10.78
CA ARG A 50 1.19 9.82 9.87
C ARG A 50 1.06 10.28 8.44
N VAL A 51 -0.14 10.63 7.97
CA VAL A 51 -0.35 11.27 6.64
C VAL A 51 0.55 12.50 6.47
N ALA A 52 0.54 13.41 7.44
CA ALA A 52 1.38 14.62 7.38
C ALA A 52 2.87 14.27 7.36
N ALA A 53 3.29 13.26 8.13
CA ALA A 53 4.68 12.80 8.15
C ALA A 53 5.09 12.13 6.82
N LEU A 54 4.23 11.29 6.25
CA LEU A 54 4.43 10.61 4.96
C LEU A 54 4.61 11.64 3.84
N ARG A 55 3.73 12.65 3.75
CA ARG A 55 3.83 13.73 2.75
C ARG A 55 5.16 14.48 2.82
N ARG A 56 5.67 14.71 4.04
CA ARG A 56 6.96 15.38 4.23
C ARG A 56 8.15 14.48 3.89
N ARG A 57 8.12 13.20 4.31
CA ARG A 57 9.24 12.26 4.14
C ARG A 57 9.35 11.70 2.73
N HIS A 58 8.21 11.55 2.06
CA HIS A 58 8.09 10.85 0.78
C HIS A 58 7.34 11.72 -0.25
N PRO A 59 7.88 12.87 -0.67
CA PRO A 59 7.20 13.77 -1.60
C PRO A 59 6.97 13.15 -3.00
N ARG A 60 7.64 12.04 -3.32
CA ARG A 60 7.42 11.26 -4.56
C ARG A 60 6.19 10.35 -4.50
N ALA A 61 5.67 10.03 -3.31
CA ALA A 61 4.46 9.24 -3.16
C ALA A 61 3.22 10.14 -3.15
N MET A 62 2.13 9.67 -3.76
CA MET A 62 0.82 10.27 -3.54
C MET A 62 0.29 9.77 -2.20
N VAL A 63 0.00 10.67 -1.26
CA VAL A 63 -0.50 10.29 0.08
C VAL A 63 -1.97 10.68 0.23
N VAL A 64 -2.81 9.66 0.37
CA VAL A 64 -4.27 9.76 0.54
C VAL A 64 -4.60 9.52 2.02
N ALA A 65 -5.30 10.47 2.63
CA ALA A 65 -5.87 10.28 3.96
C ALA A 65 -7.20 9.54 3.81
N GLY A 66 -7.36 8.37 4.42
CA GLY A 66 -8.60 7.61 4.32
C GLY A 66 -8.53 6.23 4.97
N ASP A 67 -9.70 5.63 5.18
CA ASP A 67 -9.81 4.24 5.59
C ASP A 67 -9.53 3.33 4.38
N MET A 68 -8.66 2.35 4.56
CA MET A 68 -8.35 1.35 3.53
C MET A 68 -9.57 0.54 3.08
N LEU A 69 -10.58 0.41 3.95
CA LEU A 69 -11.83 -0.30 3.67
C LEU A 69 -12.80 0.51 2.81
N ASP A 70 -12.51 1.79 2.54
CA ASP A 70 -13.32 2.66 1.68
C ASP A 70 -12.67 2.93 0.31
N ILE A 71 -11.43 2.48 0.10
CA ILE A 71 -10.67 2.76 -1.13
C ILE A 71 -11.22 1.95 -2.31
N ARG A 72 -11.50 2.66 -3.41
CA ARG A 72 -11.92 2.06 -4.68
C ARG A 72 -10.82 2.16 -5.73
N LEU A 73 -10.62 1.08 -6.47
CA LEU A 73 -9.66 1.02 -7.57
C LEU A 73 -10.26 1.55 -8.87
N GLU A 74 -9.81 2.73 -9.29
CA GLU A 74 -10.26 3.40 -10.53
C GLU A 74 -9.44 2.98 -11.77
N SER A 75 -8.26 2.39 -11.55
CA SER A 75 -7.37 1.88 -12.60
C SER A 75 -6.60 0.67 -12.11
N ASN A 76 -5.90 -0.02 -13.01
CA ASN A 76 -5.11 -1.20 -12.65
C ASN A 76 -4.00 -0.85 -11.65
N HIS A 77 -3.98 -1.54 -10.50
CA HIS A 77 -2.95 -1.42 -9.47
C HIS A 77 -2.47 -2.79 -8.99
N HIS A 78 -1.22 -2.83 -8.50
CA HIS A 78 -0.84 -3.85 -7.52
C HIS A 78 -1.09 -3.32 -6.12
N VAL A 79 -1.62 -4.16 -5.24
CA VAL A 79 -1.97 -3.79 -3.88
C VAL A 79 -0.93 -4.36 -2.91
N VAL A 80 -0.49 -3.53 -1.97
CA VAL A 80 0.42 -3.91 -0.89
C VAL A 80 -0.18 -3.50 0.43
N SER A 81 -0.14 -4.36 1.44
CA SER A 81 -0.57 -3.97 2.78
C SER A 81 0.12 -4.80 3.86
N ASN A 82 0.51 -4.13 4.95
CA ASN A 82 0.74 -4.78 6.23
C ASN A 82 -0.55 -4.67 7.04
N VAL A 83 -1.39 -5.69 6.94
CA VAL A 83 -2.79 -5.61 7.37
C VAL A 83 -2.86 -5.63 8.90
N PRO A 84 -3.47 -4.61 9.53
CA PRO A 84 -3.68 -4.62 10.97
C PRO A 84 -4.48 -5.83 11.43
N PHE A 85 -4.12 -6.38 12.59
CA PHE A 85 -4.85 -7.51 13.18
C PHE A 85 -6.34 -7.16 13.35
N GLY A 86 -7.21 -8.10 12.94
CA GLY A 86 -8.65 -7.99 13.10
C GLY A 86 -9.41 -7.39 11.92
N ILE A 87 -8.73 -6.82 10.91
CA ILE A 87 -9.39 -6.26 9.72
C ILE A 87 -9.06 -6.98 8.41
N THR A 88 -8.29 -8.07 8.44
CA THR A 88 -7.95 -8.86 7.24
C THR A 88 -9.18 -9.38 6.51
N THR A 89 -10.16 -9.96 7.23
CA THR A 89 -11.38 -10.46 6.59
C THR A 89 -12.23 -9.34 5.96
N PRO A 90 -12.51 -8.22 6.66
CA PRO A 90 -13.10 -7.03 6.04
C PRO A 90 -12.34 -6.54 4.81
N LEU A 91 -11.01 -6.43 4.88
CA LEU A 91 -10.19 -5.96 3.77
C LEU A 91 -10.29 -6.88 2.55
N LEU A 92 -10.19 -8.20 2.74
CA LEU A 92 -10.34 -9.16 1.65
C LEU A 92 -11.75 -9.13 1.04
N ARG A 93 -12.78 -9.01 1.87
CA ARG A 93 -14.18 -8.87 1.40
C ARG A 93 -14.40 -7.59 0.60
N HIS A 94 -13.68 -6.52 0.94
CA HIS A 94 -13.70 -5.27 0.21
C HIS A 94 -12.88 -5.32 -1.07
N LEU A 95 -11.70 -5.93 -1.05
CA LEU A 95 -10.75 -5.93 -2.17
C LEU A 95 -11.12 -6.93 -3.27
N LEU A 96 -11.43 -8.18 -2.90
CA LEU A 96 -11.61 -9.27 -3.87
C LEU A 96 -12.71 -9.02 -4.91
N PRO A 97 -13.87 -8.40 -4.57
CA PRO A 97 -14.91 -8.11 -5.55
C PRO A 97 -14.58 -6.92 -6.46
N GLN A 98 -13.57 -6.11 -6.14
CA GLN A 98 -13.21 -4.95 -6.96
C GLN A 98 -12.62 -5.39 -8.30
N GLN A 99 -12.89 -4.57 -9.31
CA GLN A 99 -12.19 -4.64 -10.59
C GLN A 99 -10.88 -3.85 -10.47
N HIS A 100 -9.92 -4.11 -11.36
CA HIS A 100 -8.69 -3.34 -11.51
C HIS A 100 -7.61 -3.52 -10.42
N TRP A 101 -7.61 -4.62 -9.67
CA TRP A 101 -6.36 -5.10 -9.05
C TRP A 101 -5.72 -6.17 -9.92
N GLN A 102 -4.40 -6.17 -10.01
CA GLN A 102 -3.63 -7.15 -10.79
C GLN A 102 -2.97 -8.20 -9.90
N SER A 103 -2.35 -7.75 -8.81
CA SER A 103 -1.81 -8.62 -7.75
C SER A 103 -2.01 -7.96 -6.39
N ALA A 104 -1.97 -8.77 -5.34
CA ALA A 104 -2.03 -8.29 -3.96
C ALA A 104 -0.98 -9.02 -3.10
N VAL A 105 -0.12 -8.26 -2.42
CA VAL A 105 0.86 -8.77 -1.47
C VAL A 105 0.47 -8.28 -0.07
N LEU A 106 -0.04 -9.20 0.74
CA LEU A 106 -0.58 -8.91 2.07
C LEU A 106 0.26 -9.60 3.14
N LEU A 107 0.78 -8.84 4.10
CA LEU A 107 1.34 -9.36 5.33
C LEU A 107 0.21 -9.43 6.37
N VAL A 108 -0.04 -10.62 6.92
CA VAL A 108 -1.16 -10.95 7.81
C VAL A 108 -0.71 -11.72 9.04
#